data_AF-A0A5F1SL83-F1
#
_entry.id   AF-A0A5F1SL83-F1
#
_cell.length_a   1.000
_cell.length_b   1.000
_cell.length_c   1.000
_cell.angle_alpha   90.00
_cell.angle_beta   90.00
_cell.angle_gamma   90.00
#
_symmetry.space_group_name_H-M   'P 1'
#
loop_
_entity.id
_entity.type
_entity.pdbx_description
1 polymer ?
#
loop_
_entity_poly.entity_id
_entity_poly.type
_entity_poly.pdbx_seq_one_letter_code
_entity_poly.pdbx_strand_id
1 'polypeptide(L)'
;MSFYRNGTLLLAAFLLSAPASHAATTQDDPSKIDLAKLIECTTYDVPSYNNFALWLTGPESAKAMKQFGISELPSDNPFLREFRLSMPLSVFGRRTNRIVFTSTGPLAVLDEADPHSLAKQLGVTASVDQPNKFLGEKVVLSHKDQQANSDTVLETRISLNVSTVDTHPGKTLAGCSYSIEVE
;
A
#
# COMPACT_ATOMS: atom_id res chain seq x y z
N MET A 1 21.96 51.64 63.78
CA MET A 1 20.52 51.29 63.82
C MET A 1 20.11 50.81 62.43
N SER A 2 19.54 49.60 62.36
CA SER A 2 18.78 48.99 61.26
C SER A 2 19.46 48.78 59.90
N PHE A 3 19.82 47.57 59.46
CA PHE A 3 19.08 46.30 59.21
C PHE A 3 18.96 46.05 57.69
N TYR A 4 19.60 44.97 57.23
CA TYR A 4 19.57 44.28 55.93
C TYR A 4 18.28 44.39 55.10
N ARG A 5 18.41 44.36 53.75
CA ARG A 5 17.94 43.19 52.95
C ARG A 5 18.46 43.18 51.50
N ASN A 6 19.14 42.10 51.16
CA ASN A 6 19.37 41.63 49.80
C ASN A 6 18.03 41.41 49.07
N GLY A 7 17.94 41.85 47.82
CA GLY A 7 16.81 41.59 46.93
C GLY A 7 17.31 41.12 45.58
N THR A 8 17.74 39.86 45.51
CA THR A 8 18.09 39.14 44.28
C THR A 8 16.86 39.08 43.37
N LEU A 9 16.91 39.77 42.23
CA LEU A 9 15.89 39.68 41.18
C LEU A 9 16.06 38.34 40.44
N LEU A 10 15.20 37.38 40.77
CA LEU A 10 15.04 36.11 40.06
C LEU A 10 14.45 36.37 38.66
N LEU A 11 15.25 36.22 37.61
CA LEU A 11 14.74 36.01 36.26
C LEU A 11 14.10 34.61 36.21
N ALA A 12 12.77 34.55 36.18
CA ALA A 12 12.04 33.33 35.85
C ALA A 12 12.10 33.12 34.33
N ALA A 13 12.97 32.22 33.88
CA ALA A 13 12.98 31.76 32.50
C ALA A 13 11.77 30.83 32.27
N PHE A 14 10.76 31.32 31.57
CA PHE A 14 9.68 30.51 31.02
C PHE A 14 10.22 29.69 29.84
N LEU A 15 10.70 28.48 30.13
CA LEU A 15 10.91 27.45 29.09
C LEU A 15 9.53 26.90 28.71
N LEU A 16 8.94 27.48 27.67
CA LEU A 16 7.82 26.89 26.95
C LEU A 16 8.33 25.65 26.23
N SER A 17 8.25 24.50 26.90
CA SER A 17 8.40 23.19 26.29
C SER A 17 7.23 22.99 25.32
N ALA A 18 7.41 23.38 24.05
CA ALA A 18 6.48 23.00 23.01
C ALA A 18 6.50 21.46 22.89
N PRO A 19 5.37 20.75 23.06
CA PRO A 19 5.33 19.35 22.71
C PRO A 19 5.53 19.30 21.20
N ALA A 20 6.64 18.70 20.75
CA ALA A 20 6.76 18.25 19.38
C ALA A 20 5.68 17.19 19.18
N SER A 21 4.55 17.59 18.61
CA SER A 21 3.53 16.69 18.11
C SER A 21 4.14 15.88 16.97
N HIS A 22 4.87 14.82 17.32
CA HIS A 22 4.99 13.68 16.43
C HIS A 22 3.57 13.18 16.28
N ALA A 23 2.96 13.40 15.12
CA ALA A 23 1.72 12.72 14.77
C ALA A 23 2.01 11.23 14.96
N ALA A 24 1.45 10.66 16.04
CA ALA A 24 1.45 9.23 16.21
C ALA A 24 0.69 8.69 15.01
N THR A 25 1.40 8.14 14.03
CA THR A 25 0.79 7.31 13.00
C THR A 25 0.08 6.21 13.78
N THR A 26 -1.25 6.25 13.81
CA THR A 26 -2.04 5.14 14.33
C THR A 26 -1.62 3.93 13.52
N GLN A 27 -0.73 3.12 14.06
CA GLN A 27 -0.16 2.00 13.33
C GLN A 27 -1.27 0.96 13.21
N ASP A 28 -1.92 0.94 12.05
CA ASP A 28 -2.99 -0.01 11.78
C ASP A 28 -2.47 -1.42 11.98
N ASP A 29 -3.20 -2.20 12.79
CA ASP A 29 -2.90 -3.59 13.04
C ASP A 29 -2.97 -4.38 11.72
N PRO A 30 -1.84 -4.87 11.19
CA PRO A 30 -1.80 -5.50 9.87
C PRO A 30 -2.61 -6.80 9.83
N SER A 31 -3.00 -7.37 10.98
CA SER A 31 -3.87 -8.55 11.04
C SER A 31 -5.35 -8.29 10.75
N LYS A 32 -5.73 -7.00 10.69
CA LYS A 32 -7.11 -6.54 10.45
C LYS A 32 -7.35 -6.01 9.05
N ILE A 33 -6.35 -6.12 8.16
CA ILE A 33 -6.54 -5.74 6.76
C ILE A 33 -7.67 -6.57 6.13
N ASP A 34 -8.48 -5.90 5.34
CA ASP A 34 -9.43 -6.51 4.41
C ASP A 34 -8.75 -6.58 3.04
N LEU A 35 -8.42 -7.80 2.61
CA LEU A 35 -7.73 -8.03 1.34
C LEU A 35 -8.52 -7.50 0.13
N ALA A 36 -9.86 -7.53 0.16
CA ALA A 36 -10.66 -6.99 -0.95
C ALA A 36 -10.48 -5.49 -1.03
N LYS A 37 -10.59 -4.79 0.10
CA LYS A 37 -10.44 -3.32 0.14
C LYS A 37 -9.03 -2.86 -0.21
N LEU A 38 -8.01 -3.65 0.16
CA LEU A 38 -6.63 -3.42 -0.23
C LEU A 38 -6.42 -3.61 -1.74
N ILE A 39 -7.01 -4.65 -2.33
CA ILE A 39 -6.95 -4.87 -3.79
C ILE A 39 -7.74 -3.78 -4.53
N GLU A 40 -8.88 -3.33 -4.01
CA GLU A 40 -9.77 -2.37 -4.68
C GLU A 40 -9.37 -0.89 -4.51
N CYS A 41 -8.28 -0.58 -3.81
CA CYS A 41 -7.84 0.79 -3.49
C CYS A 41 -8.87 1.63 -2.68
N THR A 42 -9.68 1.03 -1.81
CA THR A 42 -10.83 1.74 -1.21
C THR A 42 -10.63 2.24 0.21
N THR A 43 -9.62 1.78 0.94
CA THR A 43 -9.53 2.05 2.40
C THR A 43 -8.13 2.33 2.93
N TYR A 44 -7.11 1.67 2.41
CA TYR A 44 -5.78 1.71 3.01
C TYR A 44 -4.88 2.75 2.35
N ASP A 45 -3.93 3.28 3.13
CA ASP A 45 -2.86 4.15 2.66
C ASP A 45 -1.55 3.35 2.46
N VAL A 46 -0.49 4.05 2.03
CA VAL A 46 0.81 3.42 1.77
C VAL A 46 1.47 2.86 3.06
N PRO A 47 1.48 3.57 4.20
CA PRO A 47 1.96 3.01 5.46
C PRO A 47 1.25 1.71 5.90
N SER A 48 -0.08 1.64 5.81
CA SER A 48 -0.85 0.44 6.16
C SER A 48 -0.53 -0.73 5.23
N TYR A 49 -0.40 -0.49 3.92
CA TYR A 49 0.10 -1.51 2.99
C TYR A 49 1.50 -1.99 3.36
N ASN A 50 2.44 -1.08 3.59
CA ASN A 50 3.84 -1.42 3.88
C ASN A 50 3.97 -2.24 5.17
N ASN A 51 3.21 -1.90 6.21
CA ASN A 51 3.17 -2.67 7.45
C ASN A 51 2.68 -4.11 7.21
N PHE A 52 1.64 -4.27 6.40
CA PHE A 52 1.14 -5.59 6.01
C PHE A 52 2.11 -6.36 5.13
N ALA A 53 2.71 -5.72 4.13
CA ALA A 53 3.72 -6.33 3.25
C ALA A 53 4.93 -6.82 4.05
N LEU A 54 5.39 -6.03 5.03
CA LEU A 54 6.49 -6.41 5.93
C LEU A 54 6.09 -7.61 6.81
N TRP A 55 4.85 -7.64 7.31
CA TRP A 55 4.38 -8.78 8.10
C TRP A 55 4.28 -10.07 7.27
N LEU A 56 3.79 -9.97 6.03
CA LEU A 56 3.64 -11.10 5.11
C LEU A 56 4.97 -11.65 4.60
N THR A 57 6.02 -10.82 4.54
CA THR A 57 7.36 -11.20 4.03
C THR A 57 8.39 -11.43 5.13
N GLY A 58 8.11 -10.99 6.36
CA GLY A 58 9.03 -11.04 7.49
C GLY A 58 9.06 -12.38 8.25
N PRO A 59 9.71 -12.41 9.43
CA PRO A 59 9.86 -13.61 10.25
C PRO A 59 8.53 -14.25 10.70
N GLU A 60 7.45 -13.46 10.78
CA GLU A 60 6.10 -13.92 11.14
C GLU A 60 5.23 -14.27 9.92
N SER A 61 5.80 -14.38 8.72
CA SER A 61 5.05 -14.66 7.47
C SER A 61 4.13 -15.88 7.55
N ALA A 62 4.56 -16.97 8.19
CA ALA A 62 3.72 -18.16 8.38
C ALA A 62 2.45 -17.86 9.20
N LYS A 63 2.55 -17.00 10.21
CA LYS A 63 1.43 -16.54 11.02
C LYS A 63 0.54 -15.59 10.23
N ALA A 64 1.13 -14.67 9.46
CA ALA A 64 0.39 -13.78 8.56
C ALA A 64 -0.42 -14.58 7.52
N MET A 65 0.22 -15.52 6.84
CA MET A 65 -0.42 -16.38 5.85
C MET A 65 -1.57 -17.19 6.46
N LYS A 66 -1.37 -17.73 7.67
CA LYS A 66 -2.43 -18.44 8.41
C LYS A 66 -3.59 -17.52 8.78
N GLN A 67 -3.32 -16.30 9.25
CA GLN A 67 -4.35 -15.31 9.61
C GLN A 67 -5.26 -15.00 8.42
N PHE A 68 -4.68 -14.83 7.24
CA PHE A 68 -5.42 -14.50 6.02
C PHE A 68 -5.94 -15.72 5.26
N GLY A 69 -5.66 -16.93 5.74
CA GLY A 69 -6.04 -18.15 5.04
C GLY A 69 -5.41 -18.25 3.65
N ILE A 70 -4.18 -17.79 3.49
CA ILE A 70 -3.47 -17.82 2.21
C ILE A 70 -2.33 -18.84 2.25
N SER A 71 -2.02 -19.40 1.08
CA SER A 71 -0.94 -20.37 0.89
C SER A 71 -0.17 -20.00 -0.37
N GLU A 72 1.14 -19.87 -0.26
CA GLU A 72 1.99 -19.53 -1.41
C GLU A 72 1.96 -20.66 -2.45
N LEU A 73 1.89 -20.28 -3.73
CA LEU A 73 1.99 -21.16 -4.87
C LEU A 73 3.39 -21.02 -5.49
N PRO A 74 3.92 -22.09 -6.11
CA PRO A 74 5.08 -21.96 -6.98
C PRO A 74 4.83 -20.88 -8.05
N SER A 75 5.81 -20.01 -8.27
CA SER A 75 5.74 -18.94 -9.26
C SER A 75 6.96 -19.00 -10.17
N ASP A 76 6.72 -19.01 -11.47
CA ASP A 76 7.76 -18.87 -12.50
C ASP A 76 8.08 -17.40 -12.79
N ASN A 77 7.45 -16.46 -12.06
CA ASN A 77 7.65 -15.03 -12.19
C ASN A 77 8.46 -14.48 -11.00
N PRO A 78 9.69 -13.99 -11.20
CA PRO A 78 10.53 -13.49 -10.10
C PRO A 78 10.02 -12.19 -9.48
N PHE A 79 9.06 -11.51 -10.12
CA PHE A 79 8.48 -10.25 -9.64
C PHE A 79 7.13 -10.43 -8.96
N LEU A 80 6.52 -11.62 -9.04
CA LEU A 80 5.21 -11.92 -8.49
C LEU A 80 5.30 -13.09 -7.52
N ARG A 81 4.92 -12.84 -6.28
CA ARG A 81 4.63 -13.92 -5.33
C ARG A 81 3.16 -14.25 -5.40
N GLU A 82 2.85 -15.51 -5.69
CA GLU A 82 1.48 -15.93 -5.90
C GLU A 82 0.93 -16.72 -4.72
N PHE A 83 -0.35 -16.50 -4.40
CA PHE A 83 -1.01 -17.16 -3.29
C PHE A 83 -2.39 -17.67 -3.69
N ARG A 84 -2.74 -18.83 -3.16
CA ARG A 84 -4.10 -19.35 -3.12
C ARG A 84 -4.79 -18.94 -1.82
N LEU A 85 -6.00 -18.43 -1.94
CA LEU A 85 -6.92 -18.13 -0.85
C LEU A 85 -7.73 -19.39 -0.48
N SER A 86 -7.89 -19.67 0.81
CA SER A 86 -8.73 -20.76 1.32
C SER A 86 -10.22 -20.49 1.08
N MET A 87 -10.62 -19.22 1.12
CA MET A 87 -11.95 -18.74 0.78
C MET A 87 -11.85 -17.78 -0.41
N PRO A 88 -12.65 -17.96 -1.49
CA PRO A 88 -12.58 -17.06 -2.61
C PRO A 88 -13.02 -15.64 -2.23
N LEU A 89 -12.26 -14.67 -2.71
CA LEU A 89 -12.48 -13.24 -2.54
C LEU A 89 -13.37 -12.71 -3.67
N SER A 90 -14.21 -11.73 -3.36
CA SER A 90 -14.95 -10.96 -4.35
C SER A 90 -14.30 -9.58 -4.48
N VAL A 91 -13.84 -9.22 -5.68
CA VAL A 91 -13.25 -7.91 -5.99
C VAL A 91 -13.63 -7.49 -7.39
N PHE A 92 -13.90 -6.21 -7.61
CA PHE A 92 -14.29 -5.62 -8.89
C PHE A 92 -15.53 -6.29 -9.53
N GLY A 93 -16.39 -6.89 -8.71
CA GLY A 93 -17.52 -7.70 -9.17
C GLY A 93 -17.14 -9.07 -9.74
N ARG A 94 -15.89 -9.51 -9.58
CA ARG A 94 -15.39 -10.84 -9.94
C ARG A 94 -15.08 -11.65 -8.68
N ARG A 95 -15.02 -12.96 -8.82
CA ARG A 95 -14.63 -13.88 -7.74
C ARG A 95 -13.32 -14.56 -8.12
N THR A 96 -12.37 -14.63 -7.19
CA THR A 96 -11.11 -15.35 -7.37
C THR A 96 -10.65 -15.98 -6.08
N ASN A 97 -9.87 -17.06 -6.16
CA ASN A 97 -9.13 -17.61 -5.04
C ASN A 97 -7.62 -17.49 -5.24
N ARG A 98 -7.15 -16.65 -6.18
CA ARG A 98 -5.74 -16.43 -6.45
C ARG A 98 -5.43 -14.94 -6.42
N ILE A 99 -4.37 -14.58 -5.72
CA ILE A 99 -3.82 -13.23 -5.69
C ILE A 99 -2.32 -13.31 -5.93
N VAL A 100 -1.76 -12.27 -6.53
CA VAL A 100 -0.32 -12.07 -6.60
C VAL A 100 0.05 -10.82 -5.81
N PHE A 101 1.22 -10.82 -5.20
CA PHE A 101 1.85 -9.64 -4.65
C PHE A 101 2.99 -9.21 -5.57
N THR A 102 2.92 -7.96 -6.04
CA THR A 102 4.05 -7.25 -6.64
C THR A 102 4.90 -6.61 -5.52
N SER A 103 5.92 -5.83 -5.88
CA SER A 103 6.62 -4.98 -4.91
C SER A 103 5.74 -3.90 -4.30
N THR A 104 4.74 -3.41 -5.04
CA THR A 104 3.93 -2.24 -4.69
C THR A 104 2.51 -2.57 -4.26
N GLY A 105 2.02 -3.81 -4.45
CA GLY A 105 0.70 -4.15 -3.95
C GLY A 105 0.15 -5.51 -4.36
N PRO A 106 -1.01 -5.88 -3.81
CA PRO A 106 -1.72 -7.08 -4.19
C PRO A 106 -2.56 -6.86 -5.45
N LEU A 107 -2.56 -7.84 -6.35
CA LEU A 107 -3.45 -7.94 -7.49
C LEU A 107 -4.24 -9.23 -7.40
N ALA A 108 -5.53 -9.16 -7.71
CA ALA A 108 -6.35 -10.32 -7.97
C ALA A 108 -5.98 -10.95 -9.32
N VAL A 109 -5.86 -12.28 -9.33
CA VAL A 109 -5.71 -13.06 -10.57
C VAL A 109 -7.10 -13.46 -11.03
N LEU A 110 -7.57 -12.88 -12.14
CA LEU A 110 -8.93 -13.05 -12.62
C LEU A 110 -8.94 -13.96 -13.85
N ASP A 111 -9.92 -14.87 -13.90
CA ASP A 111 -10.17 -15.77 -15.04
C ASP A 111 -10.87 -15.05 -16.19
N GLU A 112 -10.25 -13.95 -16.67
CA GLU A 112 -10.73 -13.08 -17.74
C GLU A 112 -9.57 -12.84 -18.70
N ALA A 113 -9.67 -13.36 -19.92
CA ALA A 113 -8.58 -13.27 -20.91
C ALA A 113 -8.48 -11.88 -21.54
N ASP A 114 -9.61 -11.17 -21.65
CA ASP A 114 -9.68 -9.83 -22.21
C ASP A 114 -9.75 -8.78 -21.07
N PRO A 115 -8.70 -7.98 -20.84
CA PRO A 115 -8.68 -6.99 -19.76
C PRO A 115 -9.53 -5.75 -20.04
N HIS A 116 -9.97 -5.51 -21.28
CA HIS A 116 -10.57 -4.23 -21.69
C HIS A 116 -11.90 -3.94 -21.00
N SER A 117 -12.75 -4.97 -20.84
CA SER A 117 -14.04 -4.83 -20.16
C SER A 117 -13.84 -4.36 -18.71
N LEU A 118 -12.93 -5.02 -17.99
CA LEU A 118 -12.57 -4.66 -16.63
C LEU A 118 -11.92 -3.27 -16.55
N ALA A 119 -10.94 -2.98 -17.40
CA ALA A 119 -10.27 -1.67 -17.42
C ALA A 119 -11.27 -0.54 -17.65
N LYS A 120 -12.20 -0.70 -18.59
CA LYS A 120 -13.29 0.26 -18.85
C LYS A 120 -14.20 0.42 -17.63
N GLN A 121 -14.62 -0.68 -16.99
CA GLN A 121 -15.43 -0.64 -15.77
C GLN A 121 -14.73 0.16 -14.64
N LEU A 122 -13.41 0.00 -14.53
CA LEU A 122 -12.60 0.61 -13.48
C LEU A 122 -12.11 2.03 -13.84
N GLY A 123 -12.31 2.50 -15.06
CA GLY A 123 -11.78 3.77 -15.55
C GLY A 123 -10.26 3.77 -15.67
N VAL A 124 -9.66 2.60 -15.93
CA VAL A 124 -8.21 2.42 -16.09
C VAL A 124 -7.83 2.69 -17.53
N THR A 125 -6.83 3.57 -17.72
CA THR A 125 -6.33 3.93 -19.05
C THR A 125 -5.11 3.09 -19.38
N ALA A 126 -5.09 2.48 -20.58
CA ALA A 126 -3.96 1.70 -21.04
C ALA A 126 -2.77 2.61 -21.37
N SER A 127 -1.60 2.29 -20.83
CA SER A 127 -0.30 2.80 -21.29
C SER A 127 0.32 1.87 -22.34
N VAL A 128 -0.02 0.58 -22.29
CA VAL A 128 0.31 -0.42 -23.31
C VAL A 128 -0.94 -1.21 -23.64
N ASP A 129 -1.28 -1.26 -24.92
CA ASP A 129 -2.38 -2.06 -25.46
C ASP A 129 -1.91 -2.74 -26.75
N GLN A 130 -1.60 -4.03 -26.64
CA GLN A 130 -1.13 -4.90 -27.72
C GLN A 130 -1.86 -6.25 -27.62
N PRO A 131 -1.91 -7.05 -28.71
CA PRO A 131 -2.71 -8.28 -28.75
C PRO A 131 -2.49 -9.29 -27.61
N ASN A 132 -1.29 -9.32 -27.01
CA ASN A 132 -0.93 -10.19 -25.89
C ASN A 132 -0.51 -9.43 -24.63
N LYS A 133 -0.54 -8.09 -24.65
CA LYS A 133 -0.02 -7.27 -23.54
C LYS A 133 -0.93 -6.08 -23.28
N PHE A 134 -1.47 -6.04 -22.08
CA PHE A 134 -2.18 -4.87 -21.55
C PHE A 134 -1.48 -4.39 -20.29
N LEU A 135 -1.24 -3.09 -20.18
CA LEU A 135 -0.83 -2.41 -18.96
C LEU A 135 -1.63 -1.12 -18.86
N GLY A 136 -2.35 -0.94 -17.77
CA GLY A 136 -3.10 0.27 -17.53
C GLY A 136 -3.13 0.64 -16.06
N GLU A 137 -3.24 1.94 -15.82
CA GLU A 137 -3.30 2.52 -14.49
C GLU A 137 -4.42 3.57 -14.42
N LYS A 138 -4.99 3.74 -13.22
CA LYS A 138 -5.73 4.92 -12.79
C LYS A 138 -5.18 5.40 -11.46
N VAL A 139 -4.64 6.61 -11.42
CA VAL A 139 -4.20 7.24 -10.17
C VAL A 139 -5.43 7.51 -9.30
N VAL A 140 -5.40 6.99 -8.07
CA VAL A 140 -6.44 7.19 -7.06
C VAL A 140 -6.04 8.32 -6.12
N LEU A 141 -4.76 8.37 -5.76
CA LEU A 141 -4.15 9.41 -4.95
C LEU A 141 -2.73 9.66 -5.44
N SER A 142 -2.34 10.92 -5.52
CA SER A 142 -0.94 11.35 -5.62
C SER A 142 -0.77 12.59 -4.76
N HIS A 143 0.27 12.58 -3.91
CA HIS A 143 0.62 13.68 -3.03
C HIS A 143 2.13 13.86 -3.03
N LYS A 144 2.59 15.10 -3.17
CA LYS A 144 4.01 15.45 -3.12
C LYS A 144 4.32 16.22 -1.85
N ASP A 145 5.27 15.72 -1.08
CA ASP A 145 5.74 16.28 0.16
C ASP A 145 7.19 16.75 0.04
N GLN A 146 7.41 18.07 0.07
CA GLN A 146 8.75 18.63 0.19
C GLN A 146 9.25 18.40 1.62
N GLN A 147 10.35 17.68 1.77
CA GLN A 147 10.95 17.46 3.07
C GLN A 147 11.57 18.74 3.62
N ALA A 148 11.26 19.09 4.86
CA ALA A 148 11.72 20.33 5.48
C ALA A 148 13.25 20.41 5.48
N ASN A 149 13.80 21.52 4.97
CA ASN A 149 15.24 21.77 4.86
C ASN A 149 15.99 20.82 3.90
N SER A 150 15.30 20.26 2.90
CA SER A 150 15.95 19.51 1.82
C SER A 150 15.24 19.75 0.49
N ASP A 151 15.96 19.55 -0.61
CA ASP A 151 15.40 19.59 -1.97
C ASP A 151 14.65 18.28 -2.32
N THR A 152 14.66 17.28 -1.43
CA THR A 152 13.98 16.00 -1.62
C THR A 152 12.46 16.18 -1.60
N VAL A 153 11.81 15.77 -2.69
CA VAL A 153 10.36 15.63 -2.79
C VAL A 153 10.00 14.15 -2.72
N LEU A 154 9.10 13.80 -1.80
CA LEU A 154 8.52 12.47 -1.73
C LEU A 154 7.15 12.48 -2.39
N GLU A 155 6.95 11.65 -3.41
CA GLU A 155 5.65 11.41 -4.02
C GLU A 155 5.02 10.15 -3.44
N THR A 156 3.95 10.31 -2.68
CA THR A 156 3.07 9.20 -2.27
C THR A 156 2.04 8.98 -3.36
N ARG A 157 1.98 7.76 -3.91
CA ARG A 157 1.06 7.39 -4.99
C ARG A 157 0.29 6.12 -4.67
N ILE A 158 -1.02 6.17 -4.89
CA ILE A 158 -1.91 5.00 -4.86
C ILE A 158 -2.59 4.91 -6.23
N SER A 159 -2.48 3.76 -6.87
CA SER A 159 -3.07 3.56 -8.18
C SER A 159 -3.72 2.20 -8.36
N LEU A 160 -4.83 2.21 -9.10
CA LEU A 160 -5.53 1.01 -9.53
C LEU A 160 -4.95 0.54 -10.86
N ASN A 161 -4.51 -0.71 -10.91
CA ASN A 161 -3.82 -1.30 -12.05
C ASN A 161 -4.67 -2.39 -12.68
N VAL A 162 -4.62 -2.50 -14.01
CA VAL A 162 -5.11 -3.65 -14.78
C VAL A 162 -4.01 -4.07 -15.75
N SER A 163 -3.63 -5.34 -15.75
CA SER A 163 -2.50 -5.81 -16.55
C SER A 163 -2.61 -7.28 -16.96
N THR A 164 -1.83 -7.65 -17.98
CA THR A 164 -1.53 -9.04 -18.32
C THR A 164 -0.04 -9.33 -18.18
N VAL A 165 0.30 -10.59 -17.94
CA VAL A 165 1.68 -11.07 -17.83
C VAL A 165 1.80 -12.47 -18.42
N ASP A 166 2.92 -12.75 -19.09
CA ASP A 166 3.12 -14.00 -19.84
C ASP A 166 3.10 -15.25 -18.95
N THR A 167 3.47 -15.10 -17.67
CA THR A 167 3.43 -16.18 -16.67
C THR A 167 2.01 -16.56 -16.24
N HIS A 168 1.00 -15.77 -16.62
CA HIS A 168 -0.41 -15.98 -16.30
C HIS A 168 -1.27 -15.91 -17.56
N PRO A 169 -1.07 -16.83 -18.53
CA PRO A 169 -1.76 -16.78 -19.81
C PRO A 169 -3.28 -16.89 -19.62
N GLY A 170 -4.02 -16.04 -20.34
CA GLY A 170 -5.49 -15.99 -20.27
C GLY A 170 -6.04 -15.46 -18.94
N LYS A 171 -5.21 -14.80 -18.12
CA LYS A 171 -5.62 -14.12 -16.89
C LYS A 171 -5.43 -12.62 -17.02
N THR A 172 -6.30 -11.89 -16.34
CA THR A 172 -6.15 -10.46 -16.08
C THR A 172 -5.76 -10.27 -14.62
N LEU A 173 -4.73 -9.47 -14.38
CA LEU A 173 -4.34 -9.05 -13.04
C LEU A 173 -4.92 -7.67 -12.76
N ALA A 174 -5.62 -7.50 -11.65
CA ALA A 174 -6.17 -6.21 -11.26
C ALA A 174 -6.04 -5.96 -9.77
N GLY A 175 -5.63 -4.76 -9.37
CA GLY A 175 -5.49 -4.42 -7.97
C GLY A 175 -4.76 -3.11 -7.73
N CYS A 176 -4.44 -2.85 -6.46
CA CYS A 176 -3.89 -1.59 -6.04
C CYS A 176 -2.36 -1.64 -5.94
N SER A 177 -1.71 -0.54 -6.33
CA SER A 177 -0.32 -0.25 -6.00
C SER A 177 -0.25 0.91 -5.02
N TYR A 178 0.69 0.80 -4.10
CA TYR A 178 1.00 1.72 -3.01
C TYR A 178 2.49 2.01 -3.06
N SER A 179 2.88 3.23 -3.43
CA SER A 179 4.30 3.60 -3.53
C SER A 179 4.58 4.95 -2.88
N ILE A 180 5.83 5.09 -2.42
CA ILE A 180 6.45 6.36 -2.08
C ILE A 180 7.74 6.41 -2.89
N GLU A 181 7.88 7.41 -3.74
CA GLU A 181 9.02 7.60 -4.63
C GLU A 181 9.70 8.94 -4.33
N VAL A 182 11.00 9.00 -4.58
CA VAL A 182 11.77 10.25 -4.53
C VAL A 182 11.80 10.83 -5.95
N GLU A 183 11.44 12.09 -6.10
CA GLU A 183 11.58 12.83 -7.37
C GLU A 183 13.02 13.27 -7.64
#